data_AF-A0A246B771-F1
#
_entry.id   AF-A0A246B771-F1
#
_cell.length_a   1.000
_cell.length_b   1.000
_cell.length_c   1.000
_cell.angle_alpha   90.00
_cell.angle_beta   90.00
_cell.angle_gamma   90.00
#
_symmetry.space_group_name_H-M   'P 1'
#
loop_
_entity.id
_entity.type
_entity.pdbx_description
1 polymer ?
#
loop_
_entity_poly.entity_id
_entity_poly.type
_entity_poly.pdbx_seq_one_letter_code
_entity_poly.pdbx_strand_id
1 'polypeptide(L)' 'MKNSDITTIKIYNTKGLLMKTMKGIQNLDTSELKSGYYVIEFLLKNYTIKRQFIEIGNLSKIK' A
#
# COMPACT_ATOMS: atom_id res chain seq x y z
N MET A 1 0.14 5.24 15.27
CA MET A 1 -1.14 5.27 14.51
C MET A 1 -1.84 3.97 14.80
N LYS A 2 -3.08 3.96 15.28
CA LYS A 2 -3.76 2.68 15.50
C LYS A 2 -4.22 2.15 14.15
N ASN A 3 -3.92 0.89 13.88
CA ASN A 3 -4.27 0.19 12.65
C ASN A 3 -5.79 0.20 12.37
N SER A 4 -6.61 0.36 13.41
CA SER A 4 -8.07 0.48 13.37
C SER A 4 -8.61 1.75 12.69
N ASP A 5 -7.75 2.73 12.44
CA ASP A 5 -8.17 4.05 11.95
C ASP A 5 -8.05 4.18 10.44
N ILE A 6 -7.39 3.21 9.77
CA ILE A 6 -7.26 3.16 8.32
C ILE A 6 -8.54 2.56 7.73
N THR A 7 -9.21 3.32 6.88
CA THR A 7 -10.44 2.89 6.19
C THR A 7 -10.13 2.31 4.82
N THR A 8 -9.23 2.96 4.07
CA THR A 8 -8.89 2.58 2.71
C THR A 8 -7.39 2.68 2.49
N ILE A 9 -6.85 1.72 1.77
CA ILE A 9 -5.47 1.70 1.29
C ILE A 9 -5.51 1.68 -0.23
N LYS A 10 -4.77 2.57 -0.88
CA LYS A 10 -4.58 2.57 -2.32
C LYS A 10 -3.11 2.43 -2.65
N ILE A 11 -2.80 1.61 -3.64
CA ILE A 11 -1.43 1.41 -4.12
C ILE A 11 -1.32 1.96 -5.53
N TYR A 12 -0.32 2.81 -5.75
CA TYR A 12 -0.01 3.40 -7.03
C TYR A 12 1.39 2.98 -7.47
N ASN A 13 1.60 2.79 -8.77
CA ASN A 13 2.96 2.69 -9.31
C ASN A 13 3.62 4.07 -9.40
N THR A 14 4.91 4.11 -9.75
CA THR A 14 5.69 5.36 -9.89
C THR A 14 5.19 6.31 -10.98
N LYS A 15 4.33 5.83 -11.91
CA LYS A 15 3.68 6.66 -12.93
C LYS A 15 2.37 7.29 -12.43
N GLY A 16 1.98 7.05 -11.17
CA GLY A 16 0.73 7.52 -10.59
C GLY A 16 -0.50 6.69 -10.97
N LEU A 17 -0.32 5.53 -11.63
CA LEU A 17 -1.44 4.65 -11.97
C LEU A 17 -1.88 3.86 -10.72
N LEU A 18 -3.18 3.86 -10.45
CA LEU A 18 -3.77 3.07 -9.37
C LEU A 18 -3.70 1.57 -9.73
N MET A 19 -3.00 0.81 -8.90
CA MET A 19 -2.80 -0.63 -9.06
C MET A 19 -3.80 -1.44 -8.24
N LYS A 20 -4.09 -1.01 -7.00
CA LYS A 20 -4.94 -1.76 -6.06
C LYS A 20 -5.63 -0.82 -5.06
N THR A 21 -6.83 -1.18 -4.64
CA THR A 21 -7.56 -0.53 -3.53
C THR A 21 -8.04 -1.59 -2.55
N MET A 22 -7.83 -1.38 -1.26
CA MET A 22 -8.17 -2.31 -0.17
C MET A 22 -8.87 -1.55 0.96
N LYS A 23 -9.74 -2.24 1.70
CA LYS A 23 -10.39 -1.70 2.90
C LYS A 23 -9.67 -2.21 4.15
N GLY A 24 -9.29 -1.28 5.02
CA GLY A 24 -8.53 -1.55 6.24
C GLY A 24 -7.11 -2.08 6.01
N ILE A 25 -6.32 -2.17 7.07
CA ILE A 25 -4.90 -2.61 7.00
C ILE A 25 -4.71 -4.12 7.11
N GLN A 26 -5.72 -4.86 7.57
CA GLN A 26 -5.64 -6.31 7.71
C GLN A 26 -5.51 -7.05 6.37
N ASN A 27 -5.74 -6.34 5.25
CA ASN A 27 -5.78 -6.91 3.90
C ASN A 27 -4.62 -6.42 3.00
N LEU A 28 -3.52 -5.91 3.57
CA LEU A 28 -2.38 -5.48 2.76
C LEU A 28 -1.66 -6.71 2.18
N ASP A 29 -2.13 -7.17 1.03
CA ASP A 29 -1.51 -8.24 0.24
C ASP A 29 -0.84 -7.65 -1.01
N THR A 30 0.48 -7.70 -1.01
CA THR A 30 1.37 -7.22 -2.07
C THR A 30 1.95 -8.35 -2.92
N SER A 31 1.49 -9.60 -2.75
CA SER A 31 2.03 -10.78 -3.46
C SER A 31 1.89 -10.70 -4.98
N GLU A 32 0.83 -10.06 -5.47
CA GLU A 32 0.56 -9.86 -6.91
C GLU A 32 1.38 -8.70 -7.51
N LEU A 33 2.02 -7.87 -6.68
CA LEU A 33 2.81 -6.75 -7.15
C LEU A 33 4.19 -7.23 -7.59
N LYS A 34 4.60 -6.81 -8.80
CA LYS A 34 5.96 -7.04 -9.27
C LYS A 34 6.95 -6.29 -8.37
N SER A 35 8.19 -6.77 -8.33
CA SER A 35 9.25 -6.06 -7.64
C SER A 35 9.43 -4.65 -8.22
N GLY A 36 9.55 -3.65 -7.34
CA GLY A 36 9.71 -2.26 -7.74
C GLY A 36 9.21 -1.27 -6.69
N TYR A 37 9.15 0.00 -7.07
CA TYR A 37 8.71 1.10 -6.20
C TYR A 37 7.22 1.40 -6.36
N TYR A 38 6.58 1.68 -5.23
CA TYR A 38 5.15 2.00 -5.16
C TYR A 38 4.89 3.13 -4.16
N VAL A 39 3.75 3.79 -4.35
CA VAL A 39 3.20 4.74 -3.39
C VAL A 39 1.96 4.12 -2.77
N ILE A 40 1.95 4.01 -1.44
CA ILE A 40 0.77 3.62 -0.69
C ILE A 40 0.12 4.87 -0.10
N GLU A 41 -1.16 5.05 -0.40
CA GLU A 41 -2.02 6.06 0.19
C GLU A 41 -2.96 5.42 1.22
N PHE A 42 -2.93 5.93 2.44
CA PHE A 42 -3.81 5.54 3.54
C PHE A 42 -4.85 6.64 3.76
N LEU A 43 -6.13 6.31 3.58
CA LEU A 43 -7.24 7.12 4.02
C LEU A 43 -7.62 6.72 5.44
N LEU A 44 -7.67 7.69 6.34
CA LEU A 44 -8.05 7.52 7.73
C LEU A 44 -9.53 7.89 7.95
N LYS A 45 -10.13 7.38 9.04
CA LYS A 45 -11.54 7.67 9.42
C LYS A 45 -11.85 9.16 9.53
N ASN A 46 -10.86 9.97 9.91
CA ASN A 46 -10.96 11.42 10.02
C ASN A 46 -10.67 12.15 8.69
N TYR A 47 -10.79 11.46 7.55
CA TYR A 47 -10.52 11.97 6.20
C TYR A 47 -9.07 12.44 5.97
N THR A 48 -8.15 12.15 6.88
CA THR A 48 -6.73 12.43 6.68
C THR A 48 -6.14 11.45 5.68
N ILE A 49 -5.35 11.98 4.74
CA ILE A 49 -4.60 11.19 3.76
C ILE A 49 -3.13 11.17 4.16
N LYS A 50 -2.54 9.98 4.24
CA LYS A 50 -1.09 9.78 4.40
C LYS A 50 -0.53 9.00 3.24
N ARG A 51 0.67 9.36 2.79
CA ARG A 51 1.36 8.67 1.69
C ARG A 51 2.70 8.14 2.15
N GLN A 52 3.05 6.95 1.68
CA GLN A 52 4.33 6.31 1.96
C GLN A 52 4.89 5.71 0.67
N PHE A 53 6.18 5.95 0.43
CA PHE A 53 6.92 5.28 -0.62
C PHE A 53 7.46 3.96 -0.08
N ILE A 54 7.26 2.88 -0.85
CA ILE A 54 7.77 1.57 -0.50
C ILE A 54 8.51 0.96 -1.69
N GLU A 55 9.51 0.14 -1.38
CA GLU A 55 10.15 -0.75 -2.32
C GLU A 55 9.67 -2.18 -2.03
N ILE A 56 9.06 -2.82 -3.02
CA ILE A 56 8.74 -4.24 -2.95
C ILE A 56 9.90 -4.98 -3.60
N GLY A 57 10.71 -5.63 -2.77
CA GLY A 57 11.79 -6.50 -3.24
C GLY A 57 11.27 -7.81 -3.82
N ASN A 58 12.06 -8.45 -4.67
CA ASN A 58 11.78 -9.80 -5.14
C ASN A 58 11.96 -10.77 -3.95
N LEU A 59 10.86 -11.29 -3.39
CA LEU A 59 10.85 -12.20 -2.22
C LEU A 59 11.61 -13.53 -2.46
N SER A 60 12.04 -13.80 -3.70
CA SER A 60 12.81 -14.98 -4.09
C SER A 60 14.26 -15.02 -3.57
N LYS A 61 14.71 -14.06 -2.76
CA LYS A 61 16.08 -14.01 -2.18
C LYS A 61 16.18 -14.34 -0.69
N ILE A 62 15.12 -14.79 -0.03
CA ILE A 62 15.24 -15.35 1.32
C ILE A 62 15.58 -16.84 1.15
N LYS A 63 16.88 -17.14 1.07
CA LYS A 63 17.45 -18.48 1.11
C LYS A 63 17.76 -18.89 2.54
#